data_AF-A0A6P3Y1G9-F1
#
_entry.id   AF-A0A6P3Y1G9-F1
#
_cell.length_a   1.000
_cell.length_b   1.000
_cell.length_c   1.000
_cell.angle_alpha   90.00
_cell.angle_beta   90.00
_cell.angle_gamma   90.00
#
_symmetry.space_group_name_H-M   'P 1'
#
loop_
_entity.id
_entity.type
_entity.pdbx_description
1 polymer ?
#
loop_
_entity_poly.entity_id
_entity_poly.type
_entity_poly.pdbx_seq_one_letter_code
_entity_poly.pdbx_strand_id
1 'polypeptide(L)'
;MDYKTHRRHTAIVETTDFKDNYPHDIQIYDEPPMGEMSLEEFQELGFDRLKALRLVETTNFRSDLKTLEDRKKALCDSLKSDGLKYYANLLYADGSNPQSEEHSQIRMKDHLSHFILRLVYCHDPEQTKWFINQEVEFFKLRFSSLDKKGVEYLLSINNLDCTPISQDEKLNLKEELGSSSGKVMNIDITDIYKVRFEKVVDLVRGRKVYLKAGVAYITHMDMISVFVSYFRESLVAGLESAKSLYDNISDDERLTRYLKGLPSAFSGMARVVWSTTATPIDKLNDLSKSSYPMCMRTLHEALCNNNHLKNSGRMQYGLFLKGIGVTLEDALRFWSHAFSKKIDGSAFEKKYAYSIRHYYGKEGRQTNYTPYGCQKVISSAVGPGEYHGCPFRHMDRDSLCQKLTSYGVFASNTTEILDLAKDGQYHLACAKYFEIVHNKPASKPLLHPNAYFSESRAILTEDDNGNKDSDNKDRSTIGTPGGSSRRNDRYSTPSGNTDFADTPRRKDRYSTPSRNADETGTPLRKIQKTGYQTPSTRDVKMTPVNIAKILNDDDFAEFMDM
;
A
#
# COMPACT_ATOMS: atom_id res chain seq x y z
N MET A 1 -4.01 -34.64 56.27
CA MET A 1 -4.77 -33.57 55.56
C MET A 1 -4.19 -33.56 54.18
N ASP A 2 -4.85 -34.26 53.25
CA ASP A 2 -4.12 -34.78 52.10
C ASP A 2 -4.42 -33.91 50.88
N TYR A 3 -3.37 -33.31 50.33
CA TYR A 3 -3.46 -32.41 49.19
C TYR A 3 -3.89 -33.18 47.94
N LYS A 4 -5.13 -32.98 47.49
CA LYS A 4 -5.57 -33.43 46.17
C LYS A 4 -5.02 -32.50 45.09
N THR A 5 -4.13 -33.03 44.26
CA THR A 5 -3.64 -32.35 43.06
C THR A 5 -4.70 -32.36 41.96
N HIS A 6 -5.32 -31.22 41.71
CA HIS A 6 -6.18 -31.04 40.54
C HIS A 6 -5.33 -31.07 39.27
N ARG A 7 -5.29 -32.24 38.60
CA ARG A 7 -4.88 -32.30 37.18
C ARG A 7 -5.83 -31.42 36.37
N ARG A 8 -5.29 -30.47 35.61
CA ARG A 8 -6.03 -29.88 34.48
C ARG A 8 -6.29 -30.99 33.47
N HIS A 9 -7.56 -31.26 33.17
CA HIS A 9 -7.91 -32.04 31.99
C HIS A 9 -7.74 -31.13 30.79
N THR A 10 -6.66 -31.32 30.03
CA THR A 10 -6.60 -30.79 28.66
C THR A 10 -7.57 -31.63 27.85
N ALA A 11 -8.72 -31.06 27.48
CA ALA A 11 -9.58 -31.67 26.48
C ALA A 11 -8.83 -31.66 25.16
N ILE A 12 -8.49 -32.84 24.65
CA ILE A 12 -8.07 -32.99 23.26
C ILE A 12 -9.37 -32.87 22.46
N VAL A 13 -9.50 -31.81 21.67
CA VAL A 13 -10.62 -31.65 20.74
C VAL A 13 -10.55 -32.79 19.74
N GLU A 14 -11.60 -33.60 19.66
CA GLU A 14 -11.64 -34.75 18.75
C GLU A 14 -11.71 -34.25 17.30
N THR A 15 -10.77 -34.69 16.47
CA THR A 15 -10.49 -34.11 15.15
C THR A 15 -11.44 -34.60 14.04
N THR A 16 -12.68 -34.95 14.40
CA THR A 16 -13.67 -35.57 13.50
C THR A 16 -14.59 -34.57 12.80
N ASP A 17 -14.92 -33.45 13.43
CA ASP A 17 -16.12 -32.66 13.07
C ASP A 17 -15.87 -31.54 12.03
N PHE A 18 -14.62 -31.28 11.66
CA PHE A 18 -14.25 -30.16 10.77
C PHE A 18 -14.70 -30.31 9.30
N LYS A 19 -15.22 -31.47 8.88
CA LYS A 19 -15.64 -31.71 7.49
C LYS A 19 -17.08 -31.32 7.21
N ASP A 20 -17.98 -31.58 8.15
CA ASP A 20 -19.42 -31.35 7.95
C ASP A 20 -19.79 -29.88 8.18
N ASN A 21 -19.09 -29.18 9.07
CA ASN A 21 -19.35 -27.77 9.40
C ASN A 21 -18.96 -26.78 8.29
N TYR A 22 -18.08 -27.14 7.35
CA TYR A 22 -17.55 -26.24 6.32
C TYR A 22 -17.53 -26.88 4.92
N PRO A 23 -18.69 -27.19 4.32
CA PRO A 23 -18.80 -27.97 3.08
C PRO A 23 -18.21 -27.27 1.83
N HIS A 24 -18.27 -25.94 1.76
CA HIS A 24 -18.02 -25.18 0.53
C HIS A 24 -17.10 -23.95 0.76
N ASP A 25 -16.35 -23.52 -0.28
CA ASP A 25 -15.39 -22.40 -0.20
C ASP A 25 -16.02 -21.00 -0.26
N ILE A 26 -17.34 -20.92 -0.47
CA ILE A 26 -18.14 -19.70 -0.34
C ILE A 26 -19.31 -19.99 0.61
N GLN A 27 -19.54 -19.08 1.54
CA GLN A 27 -20.58 -19.15 2.57
C GLN A 27 -21.40 -17.85 2.53
N ILE A 28 -22.62 -17.90 3.07
CA ILE A 28 -23.45 -16.71 3.31
C ILE A 28 -23.22 -16.13 4.72
N TYR A 29 -22.65 -16.96 5.61
CA TYR A 29 -22.44 -16.66 7.03
C TYR A 29 -23.76 -16.39 7.79
N ASP A 30 -24.74 -17.28 7.59
CA ASP A 30 -26.07 -17.22 8.21
C ASP A 30 -26.01 -17.63 9.70
N GLU A 31 -25.28 -18.71 10.03
CA GLU A 31 -25.11 -19.20 11.40
C GLU A 31 -23.84 -18.62 12.07
N PRO A 32 -23.85 -18.28 13.37
CA PRO A 32 -22.65 -17.78 14.06
C PRO A 32 -21.66 -18.92 14.39
N PRO A 33 -20.34 -18.66 14.33
CA PRO A 33 -19.33 -19.66 14.67
C PRO A 33 -19.35 -19.98 16.18
N MET A 34 -19.37 -21.26 16.51
CA MET A 34 -19.34 -21.78 17.88
C MET A 34 -17.96 -22.32 18.25
N GLY A 35 -17.44 -21.95 19.43
CA GLY A 35 -16.17 -22.44 19.95
C GLY A 35 -15.50 -21.44 20.91
N GLU A 36 -14.30 -21.80 21.39
CA GLU A 36 -13.39 -20.91 22.12
C GLU A 36 -12.18 -20.58 21.24
N MET A 37 -11.62 -19.37 21.38
CA MET A 37 -10.41 -18.93 20.67
C MET A 37 -9.61 -17.96 21.55
N SER A 38 -8.32 -17.78 21.28
CA SER A 38 -7.53 -16.77 22.00
C SER A 38 -7.89 -15.34 21.57
N LEU A 39 -7.68 -14.38 22.48
CA LEU A 39 -7.81 -12.95 22.16
C LEU A 39 -6.80 -12.50 21.09
N GLU A 40 -5.66 -13.18 20.99
CA GLU A 40 -4.61 -12.91 20.01
C GLU A 40 -5.07 -13.32 18.60
N GLU A 41 -5.57 -14.54 18.43
CA GLU A 41 -6.17 -15.01 17.16
C GLU A 41 -7.38 -14.17 16.73
N PHE A 42 -8.21 -13.71 17.69
CA PHE A 42 -9.34 -12.82 17.43
C PHE A 42 -8.88 -11.47 16.87
N GLN A 43 -7.78 -10.92 17.40
CA GLN A 43 -7.21 -9.66 16.94
C GLN A 43 -6.49 -9.81 15.59
N GLU A 44 -5.81 -10.92 15.35
CA GLU A 44 -5.18 -11.19 14.06
C GLU A 44 -6.21 -11.41 12.95
N LEU A 45 -7.22 -12.28 13.15
CA LEU A 45 -8.24 -12.57 12.13
C LEU A 45 -9.08 -11.34 11.75
N GLY A 46 -9.45 -10.51 12.73
CA GLY A 46 -10.19 -9.26 12.45
C GLY A 46 -9.35 -8.25 11.67
N PHE A 47 -8.07 -8.08 12.02
CA PHE A 47 -7.17 -7.18 11.30
C PHE A 47 -6.89 -7.67 9.88
N ASP A 48 -6.60 -8.96 9.71
CA ASP A 48 -6.35 -9.58 8.41
C ASP A 48 -7.54 -9.41 7.46
N ARG A 49 -8.78 -9.61 7.95
CA ARG A 49 -9.96 -9.38 7.10
C ARG A 49 -10.14 -7.91 6.75
N LEU A 50 -9.90 -6.99 7.70
CA LEU A 50 -9.99 -5.56 7.37
C LEU A 50 -8.92 -5.16 6.35
N LYS A 51 -7.70 -5.70 6.45
CA LYS A 51 -6.63 -5.55 5.47
C LYS A 51 -7.08 -6.07 4.09
N ALA A 52 -7.67 -7.27 4.03
CA ALA A 52 -8.23 -7.83 2.79
C ALA A 52 -9.34 -6.96 2.18
N LEU A 53 -10.30 -6.47 2.97
CA LEU A 53 -11.38 -5.61 2.48
C LEU A 53 -10.88 -4.21 2.05
N ARG A 54 -9.78 -3.69 2.62
CA ARG A 54 -9.10 -2.47 2.14
C ARG A 54 -8.35 -2.69 0.82
N LEU A 55 -7.82 -3.89 0.59
CA LEU A 55 -7.26 -4.26 -0.71
C LEU A 55 -8.36 -4.46 -1.78
N VAL A 56 -9.52 -5.02 -1.42
CA VAL A 56 -10.72 -5.09 -2.28
C VAL A 56 -11.15 -3.68 -2.68
N GLU A 57 -11.30 -2.77 -1.71
CA GLU A 57 -11.63 -1.37 -1.94
C GLU A 57 -10.65 -0.68 -2.91
N THR A 58 -9.36 -0.77 -2.61
CA THR A 58 -8.28 -0.16 -3.41
C THR A 58 -8.26 -0.70 -4.85
N THR A 59 -8.49 -2.01 -5.00
CA THR A 59 -8.56 -2.67 -6.31
C THR A 59 -9.81 -2.26 -7.10
N ASN A 60 -10.95 -2.01 -6.43
CA ASN A 60 -12.18 -1.62 -7.11
C ASN A 60 -12.17 -0.15 -7.59
N PHE A 61 -11.38 0.72 -6.95
CA PHE A 61 -11.16 2.10 -7.39
C PHE A 61 -10.17 2.24 -8.57
N ARG A 62 -9.43 1.19 -8.94
CA ARG A 62 -8.46 1.21 -10.04
C ARG A 62 -9.14 1.26 -11.41
N SER A 63 -9.06 2.42 -12.07
CA SER A 63 -9.67 2.68 -13.38
C SER A 63 -8.97 2.00 -14.56
N ASP A 64 -7.75 1.48 -14.36
CA ASP A 64 -7.04 0.65 -15.33
C ASP A 64 -7.58 -0.78 -15.41
N LEU A 65 -8.16 -1.30 -14.31
CA LEU A 65 -8.66 -2.67 -14.21
C LEU A 65 -10.10 -2.77 -14.75
N LYS A 66 -10.20 -3.01 -16.05
CA LYS A 66 -11.47 -2.96 -16.82
C LYS A 66 -12.35 -4.19 -16.67
N THR A 67 -11.77 -5.39 -16.53
CA THR A 67 -12.55 -6.64 -16.35
C THR A 67 -12.55 -7.11 -14.89
N LEU A 68 -13.45 -8.05 -14.59
CA LEU A 68 -13.52 -8.67 -13.26
C LEU A 68 -12.27 -9.50 -12.95
N GLU A 69 -11.74 -10.23 -13.96
CA GLU A 69 -10.56 -11.08 -13.77
C GLU A 69 -9.27 -10.25 -13.66
N ASP A 70 -9.17 -9.07 -14.29
CA ASP A 70 -8.06 -8.13 -14.04
C ASP A 70 -8.01 -7.71 -12.56
N ARG A 71 -9.18 -7.38 -11.99
CA ARG A 71 -9.32 -7.00 -10.57
C ARG A 71 -9.00 -8.16 -9.65
N LYS A 72 -9.54 -9.34 -9.93
CA LYS A 72 -9.32 -10.56 -9.16
C LYS A 72 -7.84 -10.98 -9.14
N LYS A 73 -7.16 -10.89 -10.28
CA LYS A 73 -5.71 -11.12 -10.37
C LYS A 73 -4.94 -10.09 -9.54
N ALA A 74 -5.18 -8.80 -9.76
CA ALA A 74 -4.50 -7.73 -9.02
C ALA A 74 -4.69 -7.87 -7.50
N LEU A 75 -5.92 -8.15 -7.05
CA LEU A 75 -6.23 -8.41 -5.65
C LEU A 75 -5.49 -9.64 -5.11
N CYS A 76 -5.44 -10.73 -5.87
CA CYS A 76 -4.74 -11.95 -5.46
C CYS A 76 -3.22 -11.74 -5.34
N ASP A 77 -2.63 -10.98 -6.26
CA ASP A 77 -1.21 -10.63 -6.20
C ASP A 77 -0.92 -9.70 -5.00
N SER A 78 -1.80 -8.72 -4.71
CA SER A 78 -1.71 -7.88 -3.49
C SER A 78 -1.92 -8.66 -2.19
N LEU A 79 -2.86 -9.61 -2.13
CA LEU A 79 -3.07 -10.46 -0.96
C LEU A 79 -1.85 -11.35 -0.69
N LYS A 80 -1.16 -11.84 -1.74
CA LYS A 80 0.08 -12.62 -1.61
C LYS A 80 1.24 -11.77 -1.10
N SER A 81 1.42 -10.53 -1.57
CA SER A 81 2.47 -9.64 -1.06
C SER A 81 2.24 -9.24 0.39
N ASP A 82 0.98 -9.01 0.79
CA ASP A 82 0.60 -8.61 2.14
C ASP A 82 0.51 -9.77 3.16
N GLY A 83 0.91 -10.99 2.77
CA GLY A 83 0.95 -12.19 3.62
C GLY A 83 -0.37 -12.96 3.73
N LEU A 84 -1.47 -12.41 3.20
CA LEU A 84 -2.85 -12.89 3.27
C LEU A 84 -3.16 -14.07 2.33
N LYS A 85 -2.28 -15.09 2.35
CA LYS A 85 -2.29 -16.24 1.44
C LYS A 85 -3.63 -17.00 1.43
N TYR A 86 -4.31 -17.12 2.57
CA TYR A 86 -5.56 -17.87 2.65
C TYR A 86 -6.73 -17.19 1.93
N TYR A 87 -6.84 -15.86 1.99
CA TYR A 87 -7.79 -15.12 1.14
C TYR A 87 -7.40 -15.18 -0.34
N ALA A 88 -6.10 -15.19 -0.67
CA ALA A 88 -5.63 -15.37 -2.05
C ALA A 88 -5.99 -16.76 -2.61
N ASN A 89 -5.99 -17.80 -1.78
CA ASN A 89 -6.46 -19.14 -2.14
C ASN A 89 -7.99 -19.15 -2.32
N LEU A 90 -8.76 -18.54 -1.39
CA LEU A 90 -10.23 -18.46 -1.47
C LEU A 90 -10.75 -17.70 -2.71
N LEU A 91 -9.96 -16.80 -3.29
CA LEU A 91 -10.29 -16.14 -4.56
C LEU A 91 -10.30 -17.09 -5.77
N TYR A 92 -9.62 -18.23 -5.70
CA TYR A 92 -9.44 -19.18 -6.81
C TYR A 92 -9.88 -20.61 -6.48
N ALA A 93 -10.67 -20.78 -5.42
CA ALA A 93 -11.27 -22.06 -5.07
C ALA A 93 -12.43 -22.43 -6.02
N ASP A 94 -12.54 -23.71 -6.34
CA ASP A 94 -13.59 -24.30 -7.21
C ASP A 94 -14.86 -24.71 -6.43
N GLY A 95 -14.89 -24.46 -5.13
CA GLY A 95 -15.98 -24.85 -4.22
C GLY A 95 -15.97 -26.31 -3.80
N SER A 96 -15.12 -27.16 -4.39
CA SER A 96 -15.43 -28.57 -4.61
C SER A 96 -14.39 -29.55 -4.06
N ASN A 97 -13.60 -29.17 -3.05
CA ASN A 97 -12.63 -30.07 -2.40
C ASN A 97 -12.72 -30.14 -0.85
N PRO A 98 -13.77 -30.75 -0.28
CA PRO A 98 -13.95 -30.94 1.16
C PRO A 98 -13.03 -32.00 1.80
N GLN A 99 -12.05 -32.55 1.06
CA GLN A 99 -11.20 -33.63 1.58
C GLN A 99 -9.92 -33.13 2.28
N SER A 100 -9.48 -31.91 2.00
CA SER A 100 -8.28 -31.30 2.61
C SER A 100 -8.61 -30.56 3.91
N GLU A 101 -7.95 -30.95 5.00
CA GLU A 101 -8.05 -30.28 6.31
C GLU A 101 -7.60 -28.81 6.24
N GLU A 102 -6.61 -28.51 5.39
CA GLU A 102 -6.14 -27.13 5.16
C GLU A 102 -7.26 -26.24 4.59
N HIS A 103 -8.09 -26.77 3.68
CA HIS A 103 -9.25 -26.04 3.15
C HIS A 103 -10.31 -25.82 4.23
N SER A 104 -10.62 -26.82 5.07
CA SER A 104 -11.53 -26.65 6.20
C SER A 104 -11.05 -25.57 7.18
N GLN A 105 -9.75 -25.54 7.50
CA GLN A 105 -9.17 -24.51 8.36
C GLN A 105 -9.22 -23.10 7.72
N ILE A 106 -8.99 -22.99 6.40
CA ILE A 106 -9.11 -21.73 5.65
C ILE A 106 -10.56 -21.22 5.65
N ARG A 107 -11.54 -22.11 5.40
CA ARG A 107 -12.98 -21.82 5.44
C ARG A 107 -13.42 -21.37 6.84
N MET A 108 -12.90 -22.00 7.91
CA MET A 108 -13.17 -21.61 9.29
C MET A 108 -12.60 -20.21 9.63
N LYS A 109 -11.38 -19.89 9.18
CA LYS A 109 -10.76 -18.58 9.43
C LYS A 109 -11.51 -17.44 8.74
N ASP A 110 -11.98 -17.67 7.51
CA ASP A 110 -12.86 -16.75 6.78
C ASP A 110 -14.21 -16.56 7.47
N HIS A 111 -14.82 -17.63 8.00
CA HIS A 111 -16.07 -17.56 8.76
C HIS A 111 -15.91 -16.73 10.05
N LEU A 112 -14.92 -17.07 10.89
CA LEU A 112 -14.61 -16.37 12.14
C LEU A 112 -14.33 -14.88 11.89
N SER A 113 -13.47 -14.57 10.92
CA SER A 113 -13.07 -13.19 10.65
C SER A 113 -14.23 -12.32 10.14
N HIS A 114 -15.19 -12.90 9.42
CA HIS A 114 -16.39 -12.19 8.99
C HIS A 114 -17.26 -11.75 10.19
N PHE A 115 -17.52 -12.66 11.13
CA PHE A 115 -18.29 -12.33 12.33
C PHE A 115 -17.57 -11.36 13.26
N ILE A 116 -16.24 -11.41 13.34
CA ILE A 116 -15.44 -10.41 14.06
C ILE A 116 -15.65 -9.01 13.46
N LEU A 117 -15.68 -8.87 12.12
CA LEU A 117 -15.98 -7.58 11.50
C LEU A 117 -17.46 -7.17 11.57
N ARG A 118 -18.43 -8.09 11.71
CA ARG A 118 -19.81 -7.74 12.04
C ARG A 118 -19.88 -6.97 13.38
N LEU A 119 -19.15 -7.42 14.41
CA LEU A 119 -19.08 -6.71 15.69
C LEU A 119 -18.44 -5.32 15.57
N VAL A 120 -17.41 -5.17 14.74
CA VAL A 120 -16.75 -3.87 14.47
C VAL A 120 -17.69 -2.88 13.77
N TYR A 121 -18.47 -3.35 12.79
CA TYR A 121 -19.21 -2.47 11.87
C TYR A 121 -20.73 -2.38 12.09
N CYS A 122 -21.26 -2.90 13.20
CA CYS A 122 -22.70 -2.86 13.51
C CYS A 122 -23.23 -1.51 14.03
N HIS A 123 -22.37 -0.61 14.54
CA HIS A 123 -22.81 0.63 15.18
C HIS A 123 -23.00 1.81 14.22
N ASP A 124 -21.95 2.16 13.46
CA ASP A 124 -21.86 3.38 12.64
C ASP A 124 -22.41 3.17 11.22
N PRO A 125 -23.50 3.85 10.79
CA PRO A 125 -24.17 3.55 9.53
C PRO A 125 -23.32 3.76 8.26
N GLU A 126 -22.35 4.68 8.26
CA GLU A 126 -21.48 4.90 7.10
C GLU A 126 -20.46 3.76 6.97
N GLN A 127 -19.90 3.32 8.09
CA GLN A 127 -18.98 2.19 8.13
C GLN A 127 -19.71 0.85 7.94
N THR A 128 -20.94 0.68 8.43
CA THR A 128 -21.80 -0.47 8.10
C THR A 128 -22.01 -0.57 6.58
N LYS A 129 -22.37 0.55 5.94
CA LYS A 129 -22.56 0.63 4.48
C LYS A 129 -21.26 0.35 3.71
N TRP A 130 -20.12 0.82 4.21
CA TRP A 130 -18.80 0.51 3.66
C TRP A 130 -18.50 -1.00 3.73
N PHE A 131 -18.65 -1.61 4.90
CA PHE A 131 -18.39 -3.03 5.15
C PHE A 131 -19.25 -3.94 4.27
N ILE A 132 -20.57 -3.71 4.22
CA ILE A 132 -21.50 -4.45 3.34
C ILE A 132 -21.06 -4.34 1.87
N ASN A 133 -20.58 -3.18 1.43
CA ASN A 133 -20.14 -3.02 0.05
C ASN A 133 -18.86 -3.80 -0.24
N GLN A 134 -17.83 -3.73 0.61
CA GLN A 134 -16.59 -4.47 0.34
C GLN A 134 -16.78 -5.99 0.44
N GLU A 135 -17.59 -6.48 1.38
CA GLU A 135 -17.95 -7.91 1.48
C GLU A 135 -18.69 -8.37 0.21
N VAL A 136 -19.64 -7.58 -0.29
CA VAL A 136 -20.37 -7.92 -1.54
C VAL A 136 -19.45 -7.96 -2.76
N GLU A 137 -18.46 -7.05 -2.86
CA GLU A 137 -17.50 -7.10 -3.97
C GLU A 137 -16.48 -8.25 -3.81
N PHE A 138 -16.06 -8.57 -2.58
CA PHE A 138 -15.21 -9.74 -2.30
C PHE A 138 -15.93 -11.06 -2.60
N PHE A 139 -17.21 -11.16 -2.22
CA PHE A 139 -18.08 -12.29 -2.55
C PHE A 139 -18.17 -12.49 -4.07
N LYS A 140 -18.39 -11.43 -4.86
CA LYS A 140 -18.43 -11.51 -6.34
C LYS A 140 -17.12 -12.01 -6.95
N LEU A 141 -15.98 -11.56 -6.43
CA LEU A 141 -14.65 -11.95 -6.92
C LEU A 141 -14.34 -13.42 -6.61
N ARG A 142 -14.82 -13.95 -5.48
CA ARG A 142 -14.78 -15.39 -5.17
C ARG A 142 -15.75 -16.18 -6.06
N PHE A 143 -16.97 -15.69 -6.23
CA PHE A 143 -18.01 -16.36 -7.03
C PHE A 143 -17.59 -16.55 -8.50
N SER A 144 -16.80 -15.65 -9.09
CA SER A 144 -16.31 -15.83 -10.48
C SER A 144 -15.26 -16.94 -10.65
N SER A 145 -14.87 -17.66 -9.59
CA SER A 145 -14.04 -18.87 -9.69
C SER A 145 -14.82 -20.18 -9.67
N LEU A 146 -16.09 -20.17 -9.26
CA LEU A 146 -16.89 -21.39 -9.22
C LEU A 146 -17.14 -21.92 -10.64
N ASP A 147 -16.94 -23.22 -10.84
CA ASP A 147 -17.44 -23.90 -12.03
C ASP A 147 -18.94 -24.19 -11.87
N LYS A 148 -19.55 -24.82 -12.89
CA LYS A 148 -20.97 -25.19 -12.85
C LYS A 148 -21.31 -26.05 -11.63
N LYS A 149 -20.43 -26.98 -11.24
CA LYS A 149 -20.66 -27.88 -10.10
C LYS A 149 -20.56 -27.14 -8.76
N GLY A 150 -19.59 -26.24 -8.61
CA GLY A 150 -19.47 -25.38 -7.43
C GLY A 150 -20.72 -24.53 -7.21
N VAL A 151 -21.27 -23.91 -8.28
CA VAL A 151 -22.52 -23.16 -8.20
C VAL A 151 -23.73 -24.06 -7.90
N GLU A 152 -23.81 -25.26 -8.49
CA GLU A 152 -24.89 -26.22 -8.22
C GLU A 152 -24.83 -26.81 -6.80
N TYR A 153 -23.63 -27.00 -6.23
CA TYR A 153 -23.44 -27.43 -4.85
C TYR A 153 -23.71 -26.29 -3.85
N LEU A 154 -23.25 -25.07 -4.13
CA LEU A 154 -23.61 -23.88 -3.37
C LEU A 154 -25.13 -23.65 -3.35
N LEU A 155 -25.83 -23.96 -4.45
CA LEU A 155 -27.29 -23.87 -4.51
C LEU A 155 -27.97 -24.93 -3.63
N SER A 156 -27.49 -26.17 -3.63
CA SER A 156 -28.12 -27.26 -2.86
C SER A 156 -27.92 -27.13 -1.34
N ILE A 157 -26.82 -26.54 -0.87
CA ILE A 157 -26.62 -26.31 0.57
C ILE A 157 -27.38 -25.08 1.11
N ASN A 158 -27.66 -24.06 0.28
CA ASN A 158 -28.33 -22.82 0.71
C ASN A 158 -29.85 -22.80 0.48
N ASN A 159 -30.45 -23.87 -0.07
CA ASN A 159 -31.91 -24.03 -0.22
C ASN A 159 -32.64 -22.85 -0.89
N LEU A 160 -32.02 -22.17 -1.87
CA LEU A 160 -32.60 -20.98 -2.51
C LEU A 160 -33.69 -21.32 -3.54
N ASP A 161 -34.66 -20.41 -3.71
CA ASP A 161 -35.79 -20.47 -4.67
C ASP A 161 -35.35 -20.38 -6.17
N CYS A 162 -34.44 -21.24 -6.63
CA CYS A 162 -33.92 -21.27 -8.00
C CYS A 162 -34.23 -22.60 -8.71
N THR A 163 -35.47 -22.76 -9.18
CA THR A 163 -35.90 -24.00 -9.86
C THR A 163 -35.52 -24.01 -11.36
N PRO A 164 -34.89 -25.05 -11.92
CA PRO A 164 -34.70 -25.16 -13.37
C PRO A 164 -36.05 -25.27 -14.11
N ILE A 165 -36.13 -24.77 -15.34
CA ILE A 165 -37.35 -24.87 -16.16
C ILE A 165 -37.49 -26.24 -16.84
N SER A 166 -38.73 -26.65 -17.15
CA SER A 166 -38.95 -27.85 -17.96
C SER A 166 -38.59 -27.60 -19.43
N GLN A 167 -38.27 -28.67 -20.17
CA GLN A 167 -37.93 -28.55 -21.59
C GLN A 167 -39.11 -28.04 -22.43
N ASP A 168 -40.34 -28.41 -22.08
CA ASP A 168 -41.55 -27.93 -22.75
C ASP A 168 -41.75 -26.42 -22.53
N GLU A 169 -41.51 -25.93 -21.31
CA GLU A 169 -41.58 -24.50 -20.99
C GLU A 169 -40.45 -23.71 -21.67
N LYS A 170 -39.25 -24.30 -21.75
CA LYS A 170 -38.09 -23.75 -22.47
C LYS A 170 -38.37 -23.58 -23.96
N LEU A 171 -39.05 -24.55 -24.58
CA LEU A 171 -39.49 -24.47 -25.98
C LEU A 171 -40.58 -23.41 -26.16
N ASN A 172 -41.58 -23.36 -25.28
CA ASN A 172 -42.70 -22.41 -25.33
C ASN A 172 -42.31 -20.95 -25.07
N LEU A 173 -41.15 -20.69 -24.44
CA LEU A 173 -40.64 -19.34 -24.12
C LEU A 173 -39.41 -18.93 -24.96
N LYS A 174 -39.06 -19.72 -25.98
CA LYS A 174 -37.77 -19.61 -26.68
C LYS A 174 -37.54 -18.25 -27.34
N GLU A 175 -38.58 -17.62 -27.88
CA GLU A 175 -38.46 -16.33 -28.56
C GLU A 175 -38.31 -15.17 -27.56
N GLU A 176 -39.06 -15.19 -26.45
CA GLU A 176 -38.98 -14.17 -25.42
C GLU A 176 -37.69 -14.28 -24.59
N LEU A 177 -37.23 -15.51 -24.33
CA LEU A 177 -35.92 -15.77 -23.71
C LEU A 177 -34.79 -15.25 -24.60
N GLY A 178 -34.85 -15.46 -25.92
CA GLY A 178 -33.83 -15.01 -26.87
C GLY A 178 -33.77 -13.49 -27.04
N SER A 179 -34.92 -12.84 -27.09
CA SER A 179 -35.01 -11.38 -27.20
C SER A 179 -34.67 -10.64 -25.90
N SER A 180 -34.87 -11.27 -24.73
CA SER A 180 -34.54 -10.68 -23.41
C SER A 180 -33.10 -10.95 -22.95
N SER A 181 -32.56 -12.13 -23.26
CA SER A 181 -31.28 -12.62 -22.71
C SER A 181 -30.09 -12.26 -23.62
N GLY A 182 -29.76 -10.98 -23.71
CA GLY A 182 -28.80 -10.39 -24.67
C GLY A 182 -27.34 -10.84 -24.64
N LYS A 183 -27.03 -12.01 -24.07
CA LYS A 183 -25.75 -12.73 -24.14
C LYS A 183 -25.87 -14.17 -24.65
N VAL A 184 -27.07 -14.73 -24.78
CA VAL A 184 -27.29 -16.16 -25.03
C VAL A 184 -27.28 -16.45 -26.52
N MET A 185 -26.18 -17.01 -27.03
CA MET A 185 -26.08 -17.40 -28.45
C MET A 185 -26.88 -18.67 -28.80
N ASN A 186 -27.12 -19.57 -27.84
CA ASN A 186 -27.94 -20.76 -28.06
C ASN A 186 -28.74 -21.13 -26.80
N ILE A 187 -30.04 -20.88 -26.86
CA ILE A 187 -30.99 -21.10 -25.76
C ILE A 187 -31.18 -22.60 -25.51
N ASP A 188 -31.20 -23.43 -26.55
CA ASP A 188 -31.52 -24.86 -26.45
C ASP A 188 -30.56 -25.60 -25.52
N ILE A 189 -29.28 -25.21 -25.54
CA ILE A 189 -28.20 -25.80 -24.74
C ILE A 189 -28.06 -25.11 -23.36
N THR A 190 -28.44 -23.84 -23.24
CA THR A 190 -28.23 -23.04 -22.01
C THR A 190 -29.18 -23.48 -20.89
N ASP A 191 -28.66 -23.71 -19.67
CA ASP A 191 -29.48 -23.96 -18.48
C ASP A 191 -30.18 -22.67 -18.02
N ILE A 192 -31.49 -22.76 -17.76
CA ILE A 192 -32.34 -21.62 -17.41
C ILE A 192 -33.16 -21.97 -16.16
N TYR A 193 -33.22 -21.01 -15.24
CA TYR A 193 -33.79 -21.16 -13.92
C TYR A 193 -34.83 -20.06 -13.67
N LYS A 194 -35.85 -20.37 -12.87
CA LYS A 194 -36.84 -19.42 -12.36
C LYS A 194 -36.39 -18.89 -11.01
N VAL A 195 -36.58 -17.60 -10.78
CA VAL A 195 -36.44 -16.96 -9.47
C VAL A 195 -37.50 -15.86 -9.33
N ARG A 196 -37.87 -15.48 -8.11
CA ARG A 196 -38.70 -14.28 -7.88
C ARG A 196 -37.93 -13.03 -8.36
N PHE A 197 -38.58 -12.16 -9.13
CA PHE A 197 -37.90 -11.00 -9.76
C PHE A 197 -37.23 -10.05 -8.74
N GLU A 198 -37.74 -10.04 -7.51
CA GLU A 198 -37.24 -9.31 -6.34
C GLU A 198 -35.79 -9.66 -5.96
N LYS A 199 -35.32 -10.86 -6.30
CA LYS A 199 -33.93 -11.32 -6.04
C LYS A 199 -32.94 -10.99 -7.15
N VAL A 200 -33.41 -10.39 -8.27
CA VAL A 200 -32.60 -10.08 -9.45
C VAL A 200 -32.87 -8.68 -10.01
N VAL A 201 -33.15 -7.72 -9.12
CA VAL A 201 -33.57 -6.36 -9.45
C VAL A 201 -32.55 -5.60 -10.31
N ASP A 202 -31.25 -5.91 -10.23
CA ASP A 202 -30.22 -5.30 -11.07
C ASP A 202 -30.31 -5.77 -12.54
N LEU A 203 -30.64 -7.04 -12.77
CA LEU A 203 -30.88 -7.61 -14.09
C LEU A 203 -32.19 -7.09 -14.68
N VAL A 204 -33.24 -7.00 -13.86
CA VAL A 204 -34.54 -6.42 -14.23
C VAL A 204 -34.42 -4.95 -14.62
N ARG A 205 -33.75 -4.14 -13.78
CA ARG A 205 -33.46 -2.72 -14.07
C ARG A 205 -32.66 -2.55 -15.35
N GLY A 206 -31.77 -3.50 -15.67
CA GLY A 206 -31.01 -3.54 -16.90
C GLY A 206 -31.76 -4.07 -18.12
N ARG A 207 -32.98 -4.62 -17.96
CA ARG A 207 -33.71 -5.41 -18.98
C ARG A 207 -32.86 -6.52 -19.61
N LYS A 208 -32.17 -7.30 -18.76
CA LYS A 208 -31.24 -8.39 -19.16
C LYS A 208 -31.84 -9.79 -19.05
N VAL A 209 -33.05 -9.91 -18.51
CA VAL A 209 -33.74 -11.16 -18.17
C VAL A 209 -35.20 -11.09 -18.58
N TYR A 210 -35.79 -12.22 -18.95
CA TYR A 210 -37.21 -12.31 -19.27
C TYR A 210 -38.05 -12.33 -17.98
N LEU A 211 -39.22 -11.68 -18.00
CA LEU A 211 -40.17 -11.62 -16.88
C LEU A 211 -41.55 -12.13 -17.31
N LYS A 212 -42.14 -13.03 -16.50
CA LYS A 212 -43.51 -13.53 -16.67
C LYS A 212 -44.17 -13.73 -15.32
N ALA A 213 -45.29 -13.04 -15.07
CA ALA A 213 -46.11 -13.18 -13.85
C ALA A 213 -45.32 -13.10 -12.51
N GLY A 214 -44.37 -12.16 -12.40
CA GLY A 214 -43.53 -11.98 -11.20
C GLY A 214 -42.30 -12.92 -11.11
N VAL A 215 -42.18 -13.87 -12.02
CA VAL A 215 -41.01 -14.74 -12.15
C VAL A 215 -40.03 -14.15 -13.15
N ALA A 216 -38.75 -14.14 -12.77
CA ALA A 216 -37.63 -13.87 -13.67
C ALA A 216 -36.99 -15.18 -14.14
N TYR A 217 -36.59 -15.21 -15.41
CA TYR A 217 -35.93 -16.34 -16.05
C TYR A 217 -34.46 -15.95 -16.29
N ILE A 218 -33.56 -16.68 -15.64
CA ILE A 218 -32.14 -16.34 -15.54
C ILE A 218 -31.27 -17.49 -16.06
N THR A 219 -30.08 -17.18 -16.58
CA THR A 219 -29.11 -18.21 -16.98
C THR A 219 -28.19 -18.58 -15.81
N HIS A 220 -27.40 -19.64 -15.98
CA HIS A 220 -26.33 -19.98 -15.05
C HIS A 220 -25.36 -18.80 -14.78
N MET A 221 -25.06 -17.98 -15.79
CA MET A 221 -24.17 -16.80 -15.67
C MET A 221 -24.76 -15.67 -14.82
N ASP A 222 -26.08 -15.69 -14.61
CA ASP A 222 -26.83 -14.66 -13.89
C ASP A 222 -27.06 -15.03 -12.40
N MET A 223 -26.76 -16.28 -12.00
CA MET A 223 -26.91 -16.78 -10.62
C MET A 223 -26.23 -15.90 -9.57
N ILE A 224 -25.10 -15.28 -9.93
CA ILE A 224 -24.37 -14.34 -9.07
C ILE A 224 -25.26 -13.18 -8.57
N SER A 225 -26.27 -12.75 -9.34
CA SER A 225 -27.24 -11.72 -8.90
C SER A 225 -28.09 -12.22 -7.72
N VAL A 226 -28.63 -13.44 -7.82
CA VAL A 226 -29.45 -14.06 -6.75
C VAL A 226 -28.65 -14.23 -5.47
N PHE A 227 -27.45 -14.82 -5.57
CA PHE A 227 -26.58 -15.04 -4.42
C PHE A 227 -26.13 -13.72 -3.78
N VAL A 228 -25.82 -12.68 -4.57
CA VAL A 228 -25.50 -11.35 -4.05
C VAL A 228 -26.70 -10.68 -3.37
N SER A 229 -27.93 -10.91 -3.85
CA SER A 229 -29.15 -10.41 -3.17
C SER A 229 -29.34 -11.10 -1.81
N TYR A 230 -29.31 -12.42 -1.77
CA TYR A 230 -29.46 -13.20 -0.54
C TYR A 230 -28.34 -12.89 0.48
N PHE A 231 -27.09 -12.83 0.02
CA PHE A 231 -25.94 -12.44 0.83
C PHE A 231 -26.06 -11.03 1.42
N ARG A 232 -26.53 -10.05 0.65
CA ARG A 232 -26.75 -8.69 1.15
C ARG A 232 -27.88 -8.64 2.18
N GLU A 233 -28.95 -9.41 2.00
CA GLU A 233 -30.06 -9.49 2.95
C GLU A 233 -29.63 -10.12 4.28
N SER A 234 -28.98 -11.29 4.23
CA SER A 234 -28.42 -11.97 5.41
C SER A 234 -27.42 -11.09 6.15
N LEU A 235 -26.48 -10.47 5.44
CA LEU A 235 -25.46 -9.61 6.05
C LEU A 235 -26.07 -8.41 6.78
N VAL A 236 -27.14 -7.80 6.26
CA VAL A 236 -27.86 -6.71 6.95
C VAL A 236 -28.53 -7.21 8.23
N ALA A 237 -29.29 -8.31 8.15
CA ALA A 237 -29.95 -8.89 9.33
C ALA A 237 -28.94 -9.37 10.40
N GLY A 238 -27.80 -9.92 9.98
CA GLY A 238 -26.69 -10.32 10.84
C GLY A 238 -25.99 -9.13 11.52
N LEU A 239 -25.88 -7.98 10.86
CA LEU A 239 -25.35 -6.74 11.44
C LEU A 239 -26.32 -6.10 12.45
N GLU A 240 -27.63 -6.13 12.19
CA GLU A 240 -28.66 -5.70 13.14
C GLU A 240 -28.68 -6.61 14.38
N SER A 241 -28.59 -7.93 14.18
CA SER A 241 -28.49 -8.92 15.27
C SER A 241 -27.21 -8.73 16.10
N ALA A 242 -26.06 -8.54 15.45
CA ALA A 242 -24.79 -8.26 16.12
C ALA A 242 -24.86 -6.96 16.96
N LYS A 243 -25.52 -5.92 16.45
CA LYS A 243 -25.75 -4.65 17.18
C LYS A 243 -26.51 -4.87 18.48
N SER A 244 -27.57 -5.70 18.44
CA SER A 244 -28.38 -6.02 19.63
C SER A 244 -27.64 -6.87 20.66
N LEU A 245 -26.68 -7.70 20.22
CA LEU A 245 -25.90 -8.56 21.11
C LEU A 245 -24.66 -7.86 21.69
N TYR A 246 -24.13 -6.83 21.03
CA TYR A 246 -22.92 -6.11 21.42
C TYR A 246 -22.99 -5.52 22.84
N ASP A 247 -24.16 -5.05 23.28
CA ASP A 247 -24.31 -4.45 24.60
C ASP A 247 -23.94 -5.43 25.74
N ASN A 248 -24.14 -6.74 25.53
CA ASN A 248 -23.72 -7.80 26.48
C ASN A 248 -22.19 -8.05 26.51
N ILE A 249 -21.45 -7.51 25.52
CA ILE A 249 -19.99 -7.62 25.39
C ILE A 249 -19.31 -6.36 25.98
N SER A 250 -20.08 -5.28 26.20
CA SER A 250 -19.55 -3.94 26.51
C SER A 250 -18.76 -3.84 27.84
N ASP A 251 -18.94 -4.80 28.74
CA ASP A 251 -18.18 -4.92 30.00
C ASP A 251 -16.70 -5.32 29.81
N ASP A 252 -16.32 -6.00 28.71
CA ASP A 252 -14.90 -6.28 28.44
C ASP A 252 -14.24 -5.11 27.72
N GLU A 253 -13.50 -4.30 28.49
CA GLU A 253 -12.75 -3.15 27.96
C GLU A 253 -11.74 -3.56 26.87
N ARG A 254 -11.14 -4.75 26.93
CA ARG A 254 -10.10 -5.20 26.00
C ARG A 254 -10.67 -5.45 24.62
N LEU A 255 -11.78 -6.20 24.56
CA LEU A 255 -12.54 -6.43 23.34
C LEU A 255 -13.12 -5.11 22.81
N THR A 256 -13.78 -4.35 23.68
CA THR A 256 -14.41 -3.06 23.33
C THR A 256 -13.41 -2.06 22.77
N ARG A 257 -12.21 -1.96 23.35
CA ARG A 257 -11.11 -1.09 22.88
C ARG A 257 -10.56 -1.54 21.54
N TYR A 258 -10.36 -2.84 21.33
CA TYR A 258 -9.92 -3.37 20.03
C TYR A 258 -10.96 -3.11 18.93
N LEU A 259 -12.22 -3.48 19.16
CA LEU A 259 -13.31 -3.34 18.19
C LEU A 259 -13.52 -1.88 17.77
N LYS A 260 -13.46 -0.93 18.72
CA LYS A 260 -13.56 0.51 18.43
C LYS A 260 -12.29 1.08 17.79
N GLY A 261 -11.12 0.51 18.05
CA GLY A 261 -9.85 0.93 17.46
C GLY A 261 -9.65 0.46 16.03
N LEU A 262 -10.14 -0.73 15.67
CA LEU A 262 -9.78 -1.42 14.42
C LEU A 262 -10.07 -0.61 13.13
N PRO A 263 -11.22 0.09 12.96
CA PRO A 263 -11.46 0.92 11.77
C PRO A 263 -10.42 2.03 11.58
N SER A 264 -9.83 2.53 12.68
CA SER A 264 -8.82 3.58 12.65
C SER A 264 -7.42 3.08 12.26
N ALA A 265 -7.12 1.79 12.43
CA ALA A 265 -5.80 1.20 12.18
C ALA A 265 -5.32 1.41 10.73
N PHE A 266 -6.25 1.34 9.77
CA PHE A 266 -5.96 1.55 8.34
C PHE A 266 -6.22 2.98 7.87
N SER A 267 -6.71 3.89 8.73
CA SER A 267 -7.03 5.30 8.41
C SER A 267 -5.79 6.18 8.15
N GLY A 268 -4.66 5.53 7.86
CA GLY A 268 -3.35 6.10 7.55
C GLY A 268 -2.52 5.33 6.52
N MET A 269 -3.01 4.22 5.96
CA MET A 269 -2.30 3.44 4.93
C MET A 269 -2.71 3.81 3.48
N ALA A 270 -3.64 4.74 3.31
CA ALA A 270 -4.09 5.17 1.98
C ALA A 270 -2.92 5.76 1.15
N ARG A 271 -2.80 5.31 -0.11
CA ARG A 271 -1.71 5.68 -1.03
C ARG A 271 -1.80 7.15 -1.48
N VAL A 272 -1.27 8.06 -0.66
CA VAL A 272 -1.16 9.49 -0.99
C VAL A 272 -0.26 9.65 -2.22
N VAL A 273 -0.74 10.28 -3.30
CA VAL A 273 0.07 10.62 -4.50
C VAL A 273 -0.28 12.04 -4.96
N TRP A 274 0.73 12.77 -5.46
CA TRP A 274 0.61 14.08 -6.08
C TRP A 274 1.62 14.21 -7.22
N SER A 275 1.37 15.10 -8.18
CA SER A 275 2.15 15.25 -9.41
C SER A 275 3.21 16.37 -9.38
N THR A 276 3.25 17.18 -8.33
CA THR A 276 4.18 18.31 -8.19
C THR A 276 5.49 17.94 -7.52
N THR A 277 6.60 18.55 -7.97
CA THR A 277 7.93 18.38 -7.35
C THR A 277 7.98 18.90 -5.90
N ALA A 278 7.11 19.84 -5.54
CA ALA A 278 6.90 20.27 -4.16
C ALA A 278 5.81 19.44 -3.48
N THR A 279 5.99 19.16 -2.19
CA THR A 279 5.01 18.45 -1.34
C THR A 279 3.94 19.45 -0.85
N PRO A 280 2.67 19.26 -1.23
CA PRO A 280 1.60 20.23 -0.91
C PRO A 280 1.08 20.05 0.53
N ILE A 281 0.67 21.16 1.16
CA ILE A 281 0.38 21.21 2.59
C ILE A 281 -0.89 20.48 3.02
N ASP A 282 -1.86 20.31 2.14
CA ASP A 282 -3.09 19.55 2.40
C ASP A 282 -2.81 18.06 2.62
N LYS A 283 -1.73 17.52 2.02
CA LYS A 283 -1.33 16.11 2.15
C LYS A 283 -0.50 15.80 3.39
N LEU A 284 -0.04 16.80 4.15
CA LEU A 284 0.82 16.57 5.32
C LEU A 284 0.13 15.75 6.41
N ASN A 285 -1.20 15.86 6.55
CA ASN A 285 -1.97 15.08 7.51
C ASN A 285 -1.94 13.58 7.18
N ASP A 286 -2.10 13.21 5.90
CA ASP A 286 -2.12 11.81 5.47
C ASP A 286 -0.70 11.23 5.34
N LEU A 287 0.25 12.06 4.90
CA LEU A 287 1.69 11.74 4.93
C LEU A 287 2.20 11.50 6.36
N SER A 288 1.63 12.16 7.37
CA SER A 288 2.01 11.94 8.77
C SER A 288 1.75 10.52 9.25
N LYS A 289 0.72 9.86 8.68
CA LYS A 289 0.32 8.51 9.05
C LYS A 289 1.00 7.44 8.17
N SER A 290 1.14 7.74 6.86
CA SER A 290 1.63 6.80 5.84
C SER A 290 3.15 6.80 5.64
N SER A 291 3.82 7.96 5.77
CA SER A 291 5.23 8.09 5.35
C SER A 291 6.17 8.78 6.35
N TYR A 292 5.67 9.30 7.47
CA TYR A 292 6.57 9.88 8.47
C TYR A 292 7.16 8.81 9.39
N PRO A 293 8.46 8.91 9.75
CA PRO A 293 9.00 8.18 10.89
C PRO A 293 8.30 8.63 12.18
N MET A 294 8.26 7.75 13.18
CA MET A 294 7.57 8.00 14.47
C MET A 294 7.95 9.36 15.11
N CYS A 295 9.22 9.78 15.02
CA CYS A 295 9.67 11.08 15.53
C CYS A 295 9.01 12.30 14.87
N MET A 296 8.66 12.23 13.58
CA MET A 296 8.01 13.33 12.87
C MET A 296 6.49 13.22 12.92
N ARG A 297 5.94 12.00 12.98
CA ARG A 297 4.51 11.75 13.24
C ARG A 297 4.10 12.30 14.62
N THR A 298 4.88 12.02 15.67
CA THR A 298 4.64 12.57 17.01
C THR A 298 4.67 14.10 17.05
N LEU A 299 5.59 14.75 16.32
CA LEU A 299 5.64 16.22 16.22
C LEU A 299 4.44 16.80 15.47
N HIS A 300 3.99 16.14 14.39
CA HIS A 300 2.81 16.54 13.63
C HIS A 300 1.53 16.40 14.47
N GLU A 301 1.30 15.26 15.12
CA GLU A 301 0.15 15.03 15.99
C GLU A 301 0.14 16.02 17.18
N ALA A 302 1.30 16.28 17.79
CA ALA A 302 1.43 17.27 18.86
C ALA A 302 1.11 18.70 18.37
N LEU A 303 1.53 19.08 17.16
CA LEU A 303 1.20 20.37 16.56
C LEU A 303 -0.31 20.52 16.33
N CYS A 304 -0.95 19.52 15.74
CA CYS A 304 -2.39 19.54 15.44
C CYS A 304 -3.25 19.58 16.72
N ASN A 305 -2.88 18.80 17.74
CA ASN A 305 -3.60 18.75 19.02
C ASN A 305 -3.36 20.02 19.86
N ASN A 306 -2.10 20.41 20.07
CA ASN A 306 -1.75 21.53 20.95
C ASN A 306 -1.85 22.90 20.26
N ASN A 307 -1.96 22.94 18.93
CA ASN A 307 -1.98 24.17 18.12
C ASN A 307 -0.73 25.06 18.37
N HIS A 308 0.39 24.44 18.78
CA HIS A 308 1.68 25.06 19.07
C HIS A 308 2.79 24.01 19.19
N LEU A 309 4.06 24.42 19.01
CA LEU A 309 5.26 23.65 19.37
C LEU A 309 6.34 24.54 19.99
N LYS A 310 7.09 24.01 20.98
CA LYS A 310 8.30 24.65 21.54
C LYS A 310 9.45 24.68 20.52
N ASN A 311 10.48 25.49 20.76
CA ASN A 311 11.49 25.87 19.76
C ASN A 311 12.18 24.67 19.09
N SER A 312 12.68 23.73 19.87
CA SER A 312 13.33 22.50 19.39
C SER A 312 12.41 21.65 18.50
N GLY A 313 11.12 21.56 18.83
CA GLY A 313 10.10 20.90 18.00
C GLY A 313 9.79 21.62 16.71
N ARG A 314 9.68 22.96 16.73
CA ARG A 314 9.53 23.78 15.51
C ARG A 314 10.72 23.60 14.57
N MET A 315 11.93 23.57 15.11
CA MET A 315 13.16 23.42 14.31
C MET A 315 13.31 22.00 13.75
N GLN A 316 13.11 20.95 14.57
CA GLN A 316 13.16 19.56 14.10
C GLN A 316 12.10 19.30 13.02
N TYR A 317 10.86 19.72 13.23
CA TYR A 317 9.77 19.48 12.27
C TYR A 317 9.84 20.41 11.05
N GLY A 318 10.16 21.68 11.23
CA GLY A 318 10.26 22.65 10.13
C GLY A 318 11.40 22.34 9.15
N LEU A 319 12.55 21.89 9.64
CA LEU A 319 13.65 21.43 8.79
C LEU A 319 13.31 20.08 8.11
N PHE A 320 12.56 19.19 8.76
CA PHE A 320 12.03 17.99 8.12
C PHE A 320 11.05 18.32 6.99
N LEU A 321 10.10 19.24 7.19
CA LEU A 321 9.15 19.71 6.17
C LEU A 321 9.86 20.30 4.95
N LYS A 322 10.87 21.15 5.17
CA LYS A 322 11.76 21.64 4.11
C LYS A 322 12.43 20.47 3.36
N GLY A 323 12.94 19.49 4.10
CA GLY A 323 13.62 18.32 3.53
C GLY A 323 12.73 17.35 2.77
N ILE A 324 11.40 17.37 2.95
CA ILE A 324 10.43 16.64 2.12
C ILE A 324 9.87 17.49 0.97
N GLY A 325 10.39 18.70 0.75
CA GLY A 325 10.03 19.55 -0.39
C GLY A 325 8.77 20.40 -0.20
N VAL A 326 8.33 20.69 1.03
CA VAL A 326 7.35 21.76 1.26
C VAL A 326 8.02 23.10 0.93
N THR A 327 7.33 24.02 0.22
CA THR A 327 7.91 25.32 -0.12
C THR A 327 7.92 26.27 1.08
N LEU A 328 8.73 27.34 1.03
CA LEU A 328 8.72 28.38 2.08
C LEU A 328 7.35 29.04 2.24
N GLU A 329 6.64 29.30 1.13
CA GLU A 329 5.32 29.94 1.18
C GLU A 329 4.26 29.01 1.77
N ASP A 330 4.27 27.74 1.36
CA ASP A 330 3.37 26.74 1.90
C ASP A 330 3.68 26.46 3.37
N ALA A 331 4.96 26.44 3.77
CA ALA A 331 5.36 26.32 5.16
C ALA A 331 4.89 27.51 6.01
N LEU A 332 5.01 28.75 5.53
CA LEU A 332 4.48 29.93 6.23
C LEU A 332 2.95 29.86 6.38
N ARG A 333 2.22 29.45 5.33
CA ARG A 333 0.77 29.22 5.39
C ARG A 333 0.40 28.11 6.38
N PHE A 334 1.12 26.99 6.36
CA PHE A 334 0.92 25.85 7.26
C PHE A 334 1.14 26.22 8.74
N TRP A 335 2.29 26.81 9.08
CA TRP A 335 2.60 27.19 10.46
C TRP A 335 1.65 28.29 10.98
N SER A 336 1.27 29.25 10.14
CA SER A 336 0.29 30.29 10.50
C SER A 336 -1.08 29.68 10.79
N HIS A 337 -1.57 28.79 9.92
CA HIS A 337 -2.83 28.08 10.14
C HIS A 337 -2.79 27.20 11.39
N ALA A 338 -1.72 26.43 11.61
CA ALA A 338 -1.57 25.53 12.75
C ALA A 338 -1.48 26.27 14.11
N PHE A 339 -1.00 27.51 14.13
CA PHE A 339 -0.93 28.34 15.35
C PHE A 339 -2.16 29.25 15.55
N SER A 340 -3.04 29.38 14.56
CA SER A 340 -4.15 30.35 14.52
C SER A 340 -5.11 30.31 15.73
N LYS A 341 -5.29 29.16 16.38
CA LYS A 341 -6.14 29.03 17.59
C LYS A 341 -5.52 29.61 18.87
N LYS A 342 -4.24 29.99 18.85
CA LYS A 342 -3.48 30.49 20.01
C LYS A 342 -2.71 31.78 19.75
N ILE A 343 -2.41 32.09 18.50
CA ILE A 343 -1.57 33.22 18.06
C ILE A 343 -2.26 33.88 16.87
N ASP A 344 -2.43 35.20 16.91
CA ASP A 344 -2.98 35.97 15.79
C ASP A 344 -1.97 36.11 14.65
N GLY A 345 -2.45 36.42 13.43
CA GLY A 345 -1.59 36.57 12.25
C GLY A 345 -0.49 37.63 12.39
N SER A 346 -0.70 38.69 13.16
CA SER A 346 0.29 39.76 13.33
C SER A 346 1.39 39.40 14.34
N ALA A 347 1.06 38.68 15.42
CA ALA A 347 2.06 38.11 16.32
C ALA A 347 2.77 36.90 15.68
N PHE A 348 2.10 36.14 14.81
CA PHE A 348 2.74 35.08 14.04
C PHE A 348 3.85 35.64 13.14
N GLU A 349 3.53 36.67 12.36
CA GLU A 349 4.47 37.30 11.44
C GLU A 349 5.69 37.88 12.18
N LYS A 350 5.45 38.54 13.33
CA LYS A 350 6.52 39.12 14.16
C LYS A 350 7.40 38.08 14.86
N LYS A 351 6.84 36.97 15.36
CA LYS A 351 7.56 36.04 16.26
C LYS A 351 8.03 34.74 15.61
N TYR A 352 7.43 34.33 14.49
CA TYR A 352 7.68 33.00 13.90
C TYR A 352 8.06 33.04 12.42
N ALA A 353 7.49 33.95 11.62
CA ALA A 353 7.78 33.98 10.18
C ALA A 353 9.27 34.19 9.85
N TYR A 354 9.98 35.05 10.60
CA TYR A 354 11.44 35.21 10.50
C TYR A 354 12.19 33.88 10.70
N SER A 355 11.90 33.14 11.78
CA SER A 355 12.54 31.84 12.04
C SER A 355 12.29 30.82 10.91
N ILE A 356 11.10 30.84 10.31
CA ILE A 356 10.75 29.97 9.18
C ILE A 356 11.51 30.39 7.91
N ARG A 357 11.60 31.69 7.60
CA ARG A 357 12.42 32.20 6.47
C ARG A 357 13.90 31.87 6.65
N HIS A 358 14.40 31.93 7.88
CA HIS A 358 15.77 31.54 8.23
C HIS A 358 16.02 30.03 8.01
N TYR A 359 15.07 29.15 8.36
CA TYR A 359 15.17 27.71 8.05
C TYR A 359 15.36 27.44 6.54
N TYR A 360 14.75 28.26 5.68
CA TYR A 360 14.89 28.19 4.21
C TYR A 360 16.04 29.04 3.64
N GLY A 361 16.85 29.69 4.48
CA GLY A 361 18.04 30.44 4.07
C GLY A 361 17.77 31.75 3.32
N LYS A 362 16.55 32.30 3.37
CA LYS A 362 16.20 33.56 2.66
C LYS A 362 16.51 34.84 3.45
N GLU A 363 16.90 34.72 4.72
CA GLU A 363 17.25 35.84 5.60
C GLU A 363 18.54 35.51 6.37
N GLY A 364 19.20 36.52 6.97
CA GLY A 364 20.43 36.34 7.74
C GLY A 364 21.66 36.00 6.89
N ARG A 365 22.61 35.24 7.46
CA ARG A 365 23.93 34.91 6.88
C ARG A 365 23.87 33.87 5.73
N GLN A 366 22.70 33.68 5.11
CA GLN A 366 22.37 32.66 4.09
C GLN A 366 22.74 31.21 4.49
N THR A 367 22.78 30.92 5.80
CA THR A 367 23.09 29.58 6.30
C THR A 367 21.95 28.61 5.98
N ASN A 368 22.14 27.78 4.96
CA ASN A 368 21.16 26.81 4.50
C ASN A 368 21.05 25.61 5.46
N TYR A 369 20.31 25.77 6.57
CA TYR A 369 20.15 24.76 7.62
C TYR A 369 19.73 23.39 7.04
N THR A 370 20.53 22.38 7.33
CA THR A 370 20.26 20.99 6.93
C THR A 370 19.20 20.35 7.82
N PRO A 371 18.35 19.46 7.28
CA PRO A 371 17.49 18.59 8.08
C PRO A 371 18.28 17.77 9.12
N TYR A 372 17.65 17.48 10.26
CA TYR A 372 18.30 16.73 11.34
C TYR A 372 18.33 15.23 11.05
N GLY A 373 19.53 14.67 10.86
CA GLY A 373 19.75 13.22 10.79
C GLY A 373 19.49 12.52 12.13
N CYS A 374 19.28 11.19 12.09
CA CYS A 374 18.83 10.43 13.26
C CYS A 374 19.76 10.59 14.47
N GLN A 375 21.08 10.66 14.29
CA GLN A 375 22.02 10.89 15.40
C GLN A 375 21.78 12.21 16.15
N LYS A 376 21.43 13.31 15.47
CA LYS A 376 21.11 14.61 16.11
C LYS A 376 19.76 14.58 16.81
N VAL A 377 18.77 13.94 16.19
CA VAL A 377 17.44 13.70 16.78
C VAL A 377 17.53 12.81 18.02
N ILE A 378 18.41 11.81 18.01
CA ILE A 378 18.68 10.91 19.15
C ILE A 378 19.50 11.62 20.24
N SER A 379 20.43 12.53 19.91
CA SER A 379 21.30 13.18 20.90
C SER A 379 20.72 14.43 21.56
N SER A 380 19.61 14.97 21.05
CA SER A 380 18.89 16.10 21.67
C SER A 380 18.36 15.76 23.06
N ALA A 381 18.51 16.68 24.01
CA ALA A 381 17.75 16.66 25.26
C ALA A 381 16.28 16.99 24.99
N VAL A 382 15.37 16.36 25.74
CA VAL A 382 13.91 16.55 25.64
C VAL A 382 13.38 16.77 27.05
N GLY A 383 12.77 17.93 27.31
CA GLY A 383 12.22 18.29 28.62
C GLY A 383 10.71 18.00 28.74
N PRO A 384 10.12 18.22 29.93
CA PRO A 384 8.68 18.05 30.14
C PRO A 384 7.81 18.88 29.18
N GLY A 385 6.80 18.25 28.60
CA GLY A 385 5.91 18.86 27.61
C GLY A 385 6.59 19.19 26.28
N GLU A 386 7.69 18.52 25.94
CA GLU A 386 8.35 18.60 24.62
C GLU A 386 8.14 17.31 23.83
N TYR A 387 7.98 17.44 22.51
CA TYR A 387 7.59 16.34 21.62
C TYR A 387 8.65 16.02 20.55
N HIS A 388 9.84 16.63 20.65
CA HIS A 388 10.95 16.42 19.72
C HIS A 388 11.85 15.27 20.18
N GLY A 389 12.96 15.05 19.47
CA GLY A 389 13.88 13.95 19.71
C GLY A 389 13.41 12.64 19.05
N CYS A 390 14.02 11.53 19.47
CA CYS A 390 13.67 10.18 19.01
C CYS A 390 12.75 9.45 20.02
N PRO A 391 11.49 9.12 19.66
CA PRO A 391 10.57 8.41 20.55
C PRO A 391 11.12 7.10 21.13
N PHE A 392 11.84 6.31 20.33
CA PHE A 392 12.51 5.08 20.78
C PHE A 392 13.59 5.30 21.85
N ARG A 393 14.02 6.55 22.12
CA ARG A 393 14.97 6.91 23.19
C ARG A 393 14.32 7.64 24.37
N HIS A 394 13.37 8.54 24.10
CA HIS A 394 12.88 9.48 25.13
C HIS A 394 11.47 9.17 25.67
N MET A 395 10.74 8.25 25.04
CA MET A 395 9.53 7.67 25.65
C MET A 395 9.92 6.50 26.54
N ASP A 396 9.25 6.37 27.69
CA ASP A 396 9.29 5.16 28.50
C ASP A 396 8.60 3.97 27.78
N ARG A 397 8.78 2.76 28.31
CA ARG A 397 8.27 1.52 27.69
C ARG A 397 6.75 1.53 27.54
N ASP A 398 6.01 2.09 28.49
CA ASP A 398 4.55 2.03 28.51
C ASP A 398 3.93 3.08 27.59
N SER A 399 4.46 4.31 27.61
CA SER A 399 4.13 5.35 26.63
C SER A 399 4.44 4.91 25.20
N LEU A 400 5.62 4.31 24.97
CA LEU A 400 6.02 3.81 23.65
C LEU A 400 5.13 2.64 23.19
N CYS A 401 4.80 1.72 24.09
CA CYS A 401 3.85 0.62 23.84
C CYS A 401 2.48 1.15 23.42
N GLN A 402 1.88 2.02 24.24
CA GLN A 402 0.59 2.66 23.94
C GLN A 402 0.63 3.41 22.59
N LYS A 403 1.75 4.07 22.27
CA LYS A 403 1.91 4.80 21.01
C LYS A 403 2.00 3.86 19.81
N LEU A 404 2.76 2.77 19.90
CA LEU A 404 2.83 1.71 18.89
C LEU A 404 1.45 1.09 18.62
N THR A 405 0.71 0.69 19.66
CA THR A 405 -0.65 0.19 19.52
C THR A 405 -1.59 1.23 18.90
N SER A 406 -1.49 2.51 19.28
CA SER A 406 -2.28 3.60 18.67
C SER A 406 -1.99 3.85 17.19
N TYR A 407 -0.88 3.32 16.68
CA TYR A 407 -0.48 3.40 15.28
C TYR A 407 -0.81 2.12 14.48
N GLY A 408 -1.46 1.13 15.11
CA GLY A 408 -1.85 -0.14 14.46
C GLY A 408 -0.78 -1.24 14.54
N VAL A 409 0.25 -1.10 15.38
CA VAL A 409 1.27 -2.15 15.56
C VAL A 409 0.75 -3.24 16.51
N PHE A 410 0.76 -4.49 16.05
CA PHE A 410 0.38 -5.68 16.82
C PHE A 410 1.21 -5.88 18.10
N ALA A 411 0.64 -6.58 19.09
CA ALA A 411 1.33 -6.89 20.36
C ALA A 411 2.62 -7.71 20.16
N SER A 412 2.56 -8.75 19.31
CA SER A 412 3.69 -9.63 18.95
C SER A 412 4.88 -8.88 18.33
N ASN A 413 4.61 -7.86 17.52
CA ASN A 413 5.61 -6.98 16.92
C ASN A 413 6.05 -5.83 17.85
N THR A 414 5.19 -5.43 18.78
CA THR A 414 5.45 -4.34 19.72
C THR A 414 6.55 -4.72 20.73
N THR A 415 6.57 -5.96 21.23
CA THR A 415 7.62 -6.45 22.14
C THR A 415 9.02 -6.35 21.52
N GLU A 416 9.19 -6.80 20.28
CA GLU A 416 10.46 -6.72 19.53
C GLU A 416 10.96 -5.27 19.41
N ILE A 417 10.08 -4.32 19.06
CA ILE A 417 10.44 -2.90 18.99
C ILE A 417 10.82 -2.34 20.36
N LEU A 418 10.08 -2.69 21.42
CA LEU A 418 10.34 -2.22 22.79
C LEU A 418 11.66 -2.75 23.35
N ASP A 419 12.06 -3.97 22.98
CA ASP A 419 13.32 -4.57 23.43
C ASP A 419 14.51 -4.05 22.62
N LEU A 420 14.38 -3.87 21.29
CA LEU A 420 15.36 -3.15 20.46
C LEU A 420 15.58 -1.70 20.96
N ALA A 421 14.52 -1.01 21.39
CA ALA A 421 14.60 0.32 21.96
C ALA A 421 15.34 0.33 23.32
N LYS A 422 15.00 -0.63 24.20
CA LYS A 422 15.63 -0.82 25.52
C LYS A 422 17.13 -1.10 25.42
N ASP A 423 17.56 -1.88 24.43
CA ASP A 423 18.98 -2.20 24.18
C ASP A 423 19.74 -1.05 23.49
N GLY A 424 19.12 0.13 23.35
CA GLY A 424 19.72 1.31 22.73
C GLY A 424 19.79 1.26 21.21
N GLN A 425 19.21 0.24 20.57
CA GLN A 425 19.28 -0.03 19.14
C GLN A 425 18.21 0.77 18.36
N TYR A 426 18.09 2.08 18.67
CA TYR A 426 17.00 2.96 18.21
C TYR A 426 16.80 2.98 16.67
N HIS A 427 17.87 2.79 15.90
CA HIS A 427 17.81 2.70 14.44
C HIS A 427 17.15 1.40 13.97
N LEU A 428 17.37 0.28 14.66
CA LEU A 428 16.74 -1.02 14.35
C LEU A 428 15.29 -1.05 14.84
N ALA A 429 14.97 -0.47 16.00
CA ALA A 429 13.58 -0.25 16.43
C ALA A 429 12.79 0.59 15.39
N CYS A 430 13.41 1.63 14.83
CA CYS A 430 12.84 2.45 13.76
C CYS A 430 12.71 1.70 12.42
N ALA A 431 13.68 0.84 12.08
CA ALA A 431 13.63 0.01 10.87
C ALA A 431 12.59 -1.11 10.97
N LYS A 432 12.40 -1.71 12.16
CA LYS A 432 11.34 -2.69 12.43
C LYS A 432 9.96 -2.03 12.34
N TYR A 433 9.79 -0.86 12.94
CA TYR A 433 8.57 -0.04 12.77
C TYR A 433 8.30 0.28 11.28
N PHE A 434 9.33 0.63 10.50
CA PHE A 434 9.19 0.80 9.04
C PHE A 434 8.71 -0.49 8.35
N GLU A 435 9.34 -1.62 8.64
CA GLU A 435 9.01 -2.93 8.04
C GLU A 435 7.54 -3.29 8.26
N ILE A 436 7.04 -3.13 9.49
CA ILE A 436 5.64 -3.42 9.86
C ILE A 436 4.65 -2.46 9.18
N VAL A 437 4.98 -1.16 9.08
CA VAL A 437 4.10 -0.16 8.47
C VAL A 437 4.00 -0.34 6.94
N HIS A 438 5.00 -0.92 6.29
CA HIS A 438 5.05 -1.10 4.82
C HIS A 438 4.95 -2.55 4.34
N ASN A 439 4.77 -3.53 5.24
CA ASN A 439 4.91 -4.97 4.99
C ASN A 439 6.24 -5.38 4.28
N LYS A 440 7.27 -4.53 4.32
CA LYS A 440 8.49 -4.63 3.50
C LYS A 440 9.68 -3.96 4.18
N PRO A 441 10.83 -4.63 4.35
CA PRO A 441 12.01 -4.01 4.93
C PRO A 441 12.58 -2.92 4.01
N ALA A 442 13.17 -1.88 4.60
CA ALA A 442 13.83 -0.82 3.85
C ALA A 442 15.06 -1.35 3.09
N SER A 443 15.26 -0.91 1.83
CA SER A 443 16.43 -1.31 1.03
C SER A 443 17.74 -0.68 1.50
N LYS A 444 17.68 0.34 2.37
CA LYS A 444 18.81 1.16 2.83
C LYS A 444 18.70 1.45 4.34
N PRO A 445 19.83 1.58 5.07
CA PRO A 445 19.82 1.95 6.49
C PRO A 445 19.14 3.31 6.76
N LEU A 446 18.14 3.32 7.65
CA LEU A 446 17.29 4.48 7.94
C LEU A 446 17.95 5.49 8.91
N LEU A 447 19.09 6.04 8.50
CA LEU A 447 19.92 6.96 9.30
C LEU A 447 19.45 8.42 9.30
N HIS A 448 18.37 8.74 8.58
CA HIS A 448 17.83 10.10 8.47
C HIS A 448 16.29 10.10 8.34
N PRO A 449 15.54 10.98 9.05
CA PRO A 449 14.08 11.06 8.95
C PRO A 449 13.56 11.30 7.52
N ASN A 450 14.16 12.23 6.77
CA ASN A 450 13.87 12.42 5.35
C ASN A 450 14.25 11.22 4.46
N ALA A 451 15.22 10.38 4.85
CA ALA A 451 15.51 9.15 4.11
C ALA A 451 14.46 8.06 4.36
N TYR A 452 13.98 7.91 5.61
CA TYR A 452 12.78 7.12 5.93
C TYR A 452 11.60 7.57 5.06
N PHE A 453 11.36 8.88 4.98
CA PHE A 453 10.28 9.41 4.15
C PHE A 453 10.49 9.05 2.67
N SER A 454 11.65 9.33 2.08
CA SER A 454 11.92 8.99 0.67
C SER A 454 11.81 7.50 0.37
N GLU A 455 12.23 6.63 1.28
CA GLU A 455 12.14 5.17 1.13
C GLU A 455 10.68 4.69 1.24
N SER A 456 9.90 5.23 2.19
CA SER A 456 8.45 5.02 2.27
C SER A 456 7.74 5.46 0.99
N ARG A 457 8.10 6.66 0.50
CA ARG A 457 7.57 7.22 -0.75
C ARG A 457 7.95 6.37 -1.96
N ALA A 458 9.15 5.79 -2.00
CA ALA A 458 9.56 4.86 -3.05
C ALA A 458 8.68 3.61 -3.03
N ILE A 459 8.57 2.90 -1.91
CA ILE A 459 7.71 1.70 -1.79
C ILE A 459 6.27 2.04 -2.21
N LEU A 460 5.68 3.11 -1.65
CA LEU A 460 4.31 3.54 -1.96
C LEU A 460 4.13 4.14 -3.38
N THR A 461 5.16 4.17 -4.23
CA THR A 461 5.06 4.61 -5.64
C THR A 461 5.58 3.60 -6.67
N GLU A 462 6.54 2.73 -6.33
CA GLU A 462 7.13 1.71 -7.22
C GLU A 462 6.10 0.69 -7.74
N ASP A 463 5.05 0.41 -6.96
CA ASP A 463 3.92 -0.48 -7.31
C ASP A 463 3.11 -0.03 -8.55
N ASP A 464 3.44 1.10 -9.18
CA ASP A 464 2.87 1.55 -10.47
C ASP A 464 3.85 1.45 -11.66
N ASN A 465 5.16 1.35 -11.42
CA ASN A 465 6.18 1.34 -12.49
C ASN A 465 6.60 -0.06 -12.92
N GLY A 466 6.51 -1.07 -12.03
CA GLY A 466 6.79 -2.47 -12.39
C GLY A 466 5.91 -3.03 -13.53
N ASN A 467 4.84 -2.32 -13.91
CA ASN A 467 3.90 -2.68 -14.97
C ASN A 467 4.13 -1.91 -16.29
N LYS A 468 5.28 -1.22 -16.47
CA LYS A 468 5.60 -0.45 -17.69
C LYS A 468 6.87 -0.89 -18.43
N ASP A 469 7.83 -1.53 -17.76
CA ASP A 469 9.15 -1.85 -18.34
C ASP A 469 9.23 -3.19 -19.11
N SER A 470 8.11 -3.91 -19.29
CA SER A 470 8.07 -5.16 -20.07
C SER A 470 7.97 -4.97 -21.59
N ASP A 471 7.40 -3.85 -22.04
CA ASP A 471 6.89 -3.69 -23.42
C ASP A 471 7.84 -2.97 -24.39
N ASN A 472 9.05 -2.58 -23.94
CA ASN A 472 9.91 -1.68 -24.73
C ASN A 472 11.34 -2.21 -24.94
N LYS A 473 11.46 -3.50 -25.29
CA LYS A 473 12.74 -4.14 -25.58
C LYS A 473 12.78 -4.87 -26.94
N ASP A 474 12.22 -4.27 -27.99
CA ASP A 474 12.64 -4.61 -29.36
C ASP A 474 12.42 -3.47 -30.38
N ARG A 475 13.42 -2.57 -30.46
CA ARG A 475 14.05 -2.03 -31.71
C ARG A 475 14.92 -0.81 -31.39
N SER A 476 16.21 -0.93 -31.72
CA SER A 476 17.16 0.19 -31.76
C SER A 476 18.03 0.05 -33.02
N THR A 477 18.88 1.04 -33.27
CA THR A 477 19.69 1.29 -34.50
C THR A 477 18.88 1.74 -35.72
N ILE A 478 19.29 2.70 -36.56
CA ILE A 478 20.33 3.76 -36.63
C ILE A 478 19.69 4.81 -37.60
N GLY A 479 19.87 6.13 -37.63
CA GLY A 479 20.81 7.11 -37.10
C GLY A 479 20.63 8.42 -37.91
N THR A 480 21.19 9.54 -37.45
CA THR A 480 21.12 10.92 -37.99
C THR A 480 21.84 11.11 -39.36
N PRO A 481 21.73 12.24 -40.13
CA PRO A 481 21.66 13.65 -39.66
C PRO A 481 20.68 14.61 -40.40
N GLY A 482 20.65 15.87 -39.93
CA GLY A 482 19.71 16.95 -40.31
C GLY A 482 19.86 17.56 -41.73
N GLY A 483 19.28 18.72 -42.05
CA GLY A 483 18.49 19.65 -41.23
C GLY A 483 18.80 21.12 -41.53
N SER A 484 17.88 21.85 -42.17
CA SER A 484 17.84 23.33 -42.22
C SER A 484 16.49 23.83 -42.76
N SER A 485 16.10 25.06 -42.43
CA SER A 485 14.81 25.67 -42.77
C SER A 485 14.85 26.50 -44.07
N ARG A 486 13.70 26.63 -44.77
CA ARG A 486 13.14 27.94 -45.19
C ARG A 486 11.73 27.85 -45.81
N ARG A 487 11.14 29.03 -46.03
CA ARG A 487 9.72 29.35 -46.21
C ARG A 487 9.20 29.28 -47.67
N ASN A 488 7.87 29.33 -47.77
CA ASN A 488 7.02 29.86 -48.87
C ASN A 488 6.83 29.05 -50.17
N ASP A 489 5.59 28.57 -50.37
CA ASP A 489 4.61 29.18 -51.29
C ASP A 489 5.10 29.71 -52.67
N ARG A 490 4.93 28.93 -53.76
CA ARG A 490 3.80 29.05 -54.72
C ARG A 490 3.98 28.29 -56.06
N TYR A 491 2.87 27.67 -56.50
CA TYR A 491 2.42 27.34 -57.87
C TYR A 491 3.28 26.53 -58.89
N SER A 492 2.64 25.45 -59.36
CA SER A 492 2.52 24.98 -60.77
C SER A 492 3.71 24.41 -61.57
N THR A 493 3.72 23.07 -61.67
CA THR A 493 3.64 22.22 -62.90
C THR A 493 3.73 22.82 -64.32
N PRO A 494 4.08 22.04 -65.39
CA PRO A 494 4.79 20.72 -65.44
C PRO A 494 5.74 20.54 -66.66
N SER A 495 6.06 19.28 -67.00
CA SER A 495 6.77 18.74 -68.19
C SER A 495 8.31 18.85 -68.19
N GLY A 496 9.06 17.87 -68.71
CA GLY A 496 8.66 16.55 -69.21
C GLY A 496 9.86 15.69 -69.67
N ASN A 497 9.59 14.44 -70.08
CA ASN A 497 10.19 13.62 -71.17
C ASN A 497 11.62 13.95 -71.69
N THR A 498 12.55 13.00 -71.96
CA THR A 498 12.42 11.60 -72.45
C THR A 498 13.70 10.76 -72.23
N ASP A 499 13.53 9.43 -72.06
CA ASP A 499 14.19 8.30 -72.75
C ASP A 499 15.72 7.97 -72.71
N PHE A 500 15.99 6.66 -72.53
CA PHE A 500 16.86 5.71 -73.29
C PHE A 500 18.18 6.17 -73.99
N ALA A 501 19.27 5.39 -74.11
CA ALA A 501 19.61 4.00 -73.72
C ALA A 501 21.14 3.72 -73.74
N ASP A 502 21.51 2.47 -73.39
CA ASP A 502 22.63 1.65 -73.88
C ASP A 502 24.12 1.88 -73.50
N THR A 503 24.65 0.90 -72.73
CA THR A 503 25.75 -0.07 -73.01
C THR A 503 26.57 0.03 -74.33
N PRO A 504 27.82 -0.54 -74.49
CA PRO A 504 28.57 -1.49 -73.62
C PRO A 504 30.15 -1.48 -73.60
N ARG A 505 30.74 -2.49 -72.89
CA ARG A 505 31.99 -3.30 -73.20
C ARG A 505 33.44 -2.80 -72.92
N ARG A 506 34.16 -3.62 -72.11
CA ARG A 506 35.56 -4.18 -72.28
C ARG A 506 36.79 -3.19 -72.31
N LYS A 507 38.06 -3.54 -71.99
CA LYS A 507 38.77 -4.82 -71.62
C LYS A 507 40.16 -4.55 -70.97
N ASP A 508 40.68 -5.50 -70.18
CA ASP A 508 42.12 -5.78 -69.86
C ASP A 508 42.96 -4.69 -69.11
N ARG A 509 44.13 -4.91 -68.44
CA ARG A 509 45.05 -6.08 -68.31
C ARG A 509 45.99 -6.01 -67.05
N TYR A 510 46.61 -7.16 -66.67
CA TYR A 510 47.85 -7.41 -65.88
C TYR A 510 47.97 -7.30 -64.32
N SER A 511 48.00 -8.50 -63.69
CA SER A 511 49.05 -9.14 -62.85
C SER A 511 49.86 -8.45 -61.70
N THR A 512 49.66 -8.96 -60.47
CA THR A 512 50.58 -9.63 -59.47
C THR A 512 52.14 -9.57 -59.56
N PRO A 513 52.95 -9.92 -58.49
CA PRO A 513 52.67 -10.19 -57.04
C PRO A 513 53.76 -9.79 -55.95
N SER A 514 53.41 -9.90 -54.64
CA SER A 514 54.15 -10.53 -53.49
C SER A 514 55.58 -10.12 -52.97
N ARG A 515 55.61 -9.67 -51.68
CA ARG A 515 56.51 -10.00 -50.52
C ARG A 515 57.97 -9.46 -50.32
N ASN A 516 58.18 -8.99 -49.07
CA ASN A 516 59.31 -9.21 -48.11
C ASN A 516 60.60 -8.34 -48.07
N ALA A 517 60.98 -8.00 -46.80
CA ALA A 517 62.33 -7.87 -46.16
C ALA A 517 63.13 -6.53 -46.14
N ASP A 518 63.54 -6.18 -44.90
CA ASP A 518 64.79 -5.59 -44.34
C ASP A 518 65.35 -4.23 -44.90
N GLU A 519 65.55 -3.18 -44.07
CA GLU A 519 66.67 -2.85 -43.13
C GLU A 519 67.93 -2.27 -43.86
N THR A 520 68.71 -1.24 -43.42
CA THR A 520 69.03 -0.59 -42.12
C THR A 520 69.37 0.92 -42.29
N GLY A 521 69.60 1.68 -41.19
CA GLY A 521 70.31 2.98 -41.24
C GLY A 521 70.29 3.86 -39.97
N THR A 522 71.39 3.91 -39.19
CA THR A 522 71.59 4.81 -38.02
C THR A 522 73.00 5.45 -38.07
N PRO A 523 73.33 6.55 -37.33
CA PRO A 523 74.13 6.36 -36.10
C PRO A 523 74.14 7.46 -34.99
N LEU A 524 74.17 7.04 -33.70
CA LEU A 524 74.96 7.59 -32.55
C LEU A 524 74.64 9.02 -32.01
N ARG A 525 74.99 9.49 -30.78
CA ARG A 525 75.89 9.08 -29.66
C ARG A 525 75.47 9.79 -28.32
N LYS A 526 76.18 9.69 -27.17
CA LYS A 526 76.04 8.66 -26.09
C LYS A 526 76.61 9.17 -24.72
N ILE A 527 76.11 8.68 -23.54
CA ILE A 527 76.77 8.70 -22.19
C ILE A 527 76.87 10.11 -21.47
N GLN A 528 77.04 10.37 -20.14
CA GLN A 528 77.50 9.63 -18.92
C GLN A 528 76.64 9.86 -17.60
N LYS A 529 77.26 10.17 -16.42
CA LYS A 529 76.70 10.33 -15.05
C LYS A 529 77.65 11.13 -14.09
N THR A 530 77.09 11.99 -13.20
CA THR A 530 77.66 12.56 -11.93
C THR A 530 76.55 13.36 -11.18
N GLY A 531 76.65 13.81 -9.91
CA GLY A 531 77.58 13.51 -8.80
C GLY A 531 77.73 14.65 -7.75
N TYR A 532 77.46 14.38 -6.45
CA TYR A 532 77.58 15.28 -5.26
C TYR A 532 76.60 16.51 -5.22
N GLN A 533 76.24 17.15 -4.08
CA GLN A 533 76.50 16.91 -2.64
C GLN A 533 75.31 17.44 -1.78
N THR A 534 75.18 17.04 -0.51
CA THR A 534 74.13 17.49 0.44
C THR A 534 74.67 18.41 1.55
N PRO A 535 73.81 19.28 2.11
CA PRO A 535 73.89 19.69 3.51
C PRO A 535 72.69 19.19 4.35
N SER A 536 72.95 18.81 5.60
CA SER A 536 71.96 18.63 6.67
C SER A 536 71.86 19.93 7.51
N THR A 537 71.05 20.13 8.55
CA THR A 537 70.10 19.29 9.33
C THR A 537 69.18 20.24 10.10
N ARG A 538 67.94 19.84 10.41
CA ARG A 538 67.36 19.90 11.78
C ARG A 538 65.90 19.42 11.81
N ASP A 539 65.59 18.61 12.82
CA ASP A 539 64.29 17.99 13.03
C ASP A 539 63.27 18.93 13.68
N VAL A 540 62.03 18.89 13.17
CA VAL A 540 60.83 19.20 13.97
C VAL A 540 59.79 18.12 13.67
N LYS A 541 59.46 17.29 14.66
CA LYS A 541 58.38 16.30 14.57
C LYS A 541 57.03 17.03 14.58
N MET A 542 56.22 16.87 13.54
CA MET A 542 54.79 17.21 13.64
C MET A 542 54.08 16.15 14.51
N THR A 543 53.51 16.61 15.62
CA THR A 543 52.51 15.86 16.38
C THR A 543 51.12 16.11 15.80
N PRO A 544 50.20 15.13 15.81
CA PRO A 544 48.83 15.35 15.35
C PRO A 544 48.10 16.30 16.31
N VAL A 545 47.57 17.41 15.78
CA VAL A 545 46.82 18.38 16.58
C VAL A 545 45.45 17.82 16.94
N ASN A 546 45.11 17.89 18.23
CA ASN A 546 43.84 17.40 18.75
C ASN A 546 42.68 18.32 18.30
N ILE A 547 41.70 17.74 17.61
CA ILE A 547 40.56 18.46 17.00
C ILE A 547 39.54 18.97 18.05
N ALA A 548 39.64 18.52 19.30
CA ALA A 548 38.76 18.93 20.42
C ALA A 548 38.95 20.38 20.93
N LYS A 549 39.32 21.33 20.05
CA LYS A 549 39.54 22.75 20.41
C LYS A 549 39.10 23.78 19.35
N ILE A 550 38.21 23.39 18.42
CA ILE A 550 37.54 24.33 17.49
C ILE A 550 36.00 24.21 17.64
N LEU A 551 35.56 24.10 18.89
CA LEU A 551 34.16 24.21 19.32
C LEU A 551 34.17 24.97 20.65
N ASN A 552 34.07 26.29 20.57
CA ASN A 552 33.70 27.15 21.70
C ASN A 552 32.18 27.38 21.58
N ASP A 553 31.44 27.14 22.66
CA ASP A 553 29.97 27.23 22.67
C ASP A 553 29.43 28.66 22.90
N ASP A 554 30.32 29.66 22.95
CA ASP A 554 30.04 31.01 23.45
C ASP A 554 29.02 31.81 22.58
N ASP A 555 29.05 31.63 21.24
CA ASP A 555 28.14 32.30 20.29
C ASP A 555 26.66 31.87 20.45
N PHE A 556 26.35 30.80 21.18
CA PHE A 556 24.99 30.27 21.30
C PHE A 556 24.12 30.96 22.38
N ALA A 557 24.72 31.77 23.26
CA ALA A 557 24.01 32.42 24.37
C ALA A 557 23.24 33.67 23.94
N GLU A 558 23.83 34.55 23.14
CA GLU A 558 23.22 35.85 22.79
C GLU A 558 21.96 35.75 21.89
N PHE A 559 21.73 34.60 21.25
CA PHE A 559 20.60 34.41 20.31
C PHE A 559 19.32 33.86 20.96
N MET A 560 19.25 33.79 22.29
CA MET A 560 18.13 33.16 23.03
C MET A 560 17.16 34.13 23.73
N ASP A 561 17.50 35.43 23.84
CA ASP A 561 16.77 36.44 24.63
C ASP A 561 16.12 37.58 23.79
N MET A 562 15.70 37.29 22.54
CA MET A 562 14.89 38.21 21.69
C MET A 562 13.74 37.49 20.97
#